data_AF-A0A354C6W0-F1
#
_entry.id   AF-A0A354C6W0-F1
#
_cell.length_a   1.000
_cell.length_b   1.000
_cell.length_c   1.000
_cell.angle_alpha   90.00
_cell.angle_beta   90.00
_cell.angle_gamma   90.00
#
_symmetry.space_group_name_H-M   'P 1'
#
loop_
_entity.id
_entity.type
_entity.pdbx_description
1 polymer ?
#
loop_
_entity_poly.entity_id
_entity_poly.type
_entity_poly.pdbx_seq_one_letter_code
_entity_poly.pdbx_strand_id
1 'polypeptide(L)'
;VYPHVIIGLDKAYKLEPDLWKHVDMTPQKLRELVIDMHEKVRSLNMTLTLHGFALLDDKGKQIGIWYSILEATTSLWMKNDHTVIIITPGINTYLRYEGR
;
A
#
# COMPACT_ATOMS: atom_id res chain seq x y z
N VAL A 1 -8.22 -10.80 7.94
CA VAL A 1 -7.11 -10.85 6.94
C VAL A 1 -6.63 -9.43 6.78
N TYR A 2 -5.38 -9.13 7.11
CA TYR A 2 -4.84 -7.77 7.00
C TYR A 2 -4.10 -7.61 5.66
N PRO A 3 -4.21 -6.44 5.00
CA PRO A 3 -3.35 -6.14 3.85
C PRO A 3 -1.94 -5.76 4.31
N HIS A 4 -0.94 -5.99 3.47
CA HIS A 4 0.41 -5.44 3.71
C HIS A 4 0.49 -3.96 3.34
N VAL A 5 -0.34 -3.55 2.38
CA VAL A 5 -0.38 -2.20 1.81
C VAL A 5 -1.81 -1.87 1.41
N ILE A 6 -2.21 -0.62 1.62
CA ILE A 6 -3.39 -0.03 1.00
C ILE A 6 -2.92 1.05 0.02
N ILE A 7 -3.45 1.00 -1.21
CA ILE A 7 -3.23 2.07 -2.20
C ILE A 7 -4.53 2.84 -2.39
N GLY A 8 -4.44 4.16 -2.31
CA GLY A 8 -5.42 5.06 -2.89
C GLY A 8 -4.83 5.69 -4.15
N LEU A 9 -5.53 5.62 -5.28
CA LEU A 9 -5.12 6.25 -6.52
C LEU A 9 -6.16 7.29 -6.93
N ASP A 10 -5.71 8.41 -7.49
CA ASP A 10 -6.59 9.39 -8.11
C ASP A 10 -7.36 8.74 -9.28
N LYS A 11 -8.65 9.05 -9.39
CA LYS A 11 -9.56 8.44 -10.37
C LYS A 11 -9.18 8.72 -11.83
N ALA A 12 -8.34 9.73 -12.07
CA ALA A 12 -7.79 10.02 -13.39
C ALA A 12 -6.78 8.97 -13.87
N TYR A 13 -6.26 8.13 -12.96
CA TYR A 13 -5.25 7.12 -13.25
C TYR A 13 -5.85 5.71 -13.16
N LYS A 14 -5.25 4.79 -13.92
CA LYS A 14 -5.63 3.38 -13.92
C LYS A 14 -4.48 2.55 -13.36
N LEU A 15 -4.80 1.57 -12.54
CA LEU A 15 -3.81 0.61 -12.05
C LEU A 15 -3.76 -0.59 -12.99
N GLU A 16 -2.57 -1.13 -13.25
CA GLU A 16 -2.44 -2.39 -13.98
C GLU A 16 -3.07 -3.54 -13.16
N PRO A 17 -4.08 -4.24 -13.69
CA PRO A 17 -5.02 -5.03 -12.89
C PRO A 17 -4.45 -6.35 -12.34
N ASP A 18 -3.31 -6.82 -12.83
CA ASP A 18 -2.82 -8.17 -12.52
C ASP A 18 -2.05 -8.25 -11.19
N LEU A 19 -1.67 -7.11 -10.60
CA LEU A 19 -0.90 -7.07 -9.36
C LEU A 19 -1.75 -6.77 -8.12
N TRP A 20 -2.94 -6.20 -8.30
CA TRP A 20 -3.73 -5.65 -7.19
C TRP A 20 -5.16 -6.15 -7.20
N LYS A 21 -5.65 -6.49 -6.01
CA LYS A 21 -7.06 -6.80 -5.81
C LYS A 21 -7.86 -5.50 -5.69
N HIS A 22 -8.78 -5.25 -6.63
CA HIS A 22 -9.72 -4.14 -6.51
C HIS A 22 -10.63 -4.34 -5.29
N VAL A 23 -10.85 -3.26 -4.55
CA VAL A 23 -11.71 -3.25 -3.36
C VAL A 23 -12.62 -2.03 -3.45
N ASP A 24 -13.93 -2.26 -3.53
CA ASP A 24 -14.91 -1.18 -3.33
C ASP A 24 -14.77 -0.67 -1.90
N MET A 25 -14.24 0.55 -1.80
CA MET A 25 -13.85 1.13 -0.52
C MET A 25 -14.98 1.99 0.04
N THR A 26 -15.30 1.75 1.31
CA THR A 26 -16.16 2.63 2.12
C THR A 26 -15.35 3.17 3.30
N PRO A 27 -15.76 4.30 3.92
CA PRO A 27 -15.07 4.81 5.11
C PRO A 27 -14.95 3.78 6.24
N GLN A 28 -16.00 2.99 6.45
CA GLN A 28 -15.99 1.91 7.45
C GLN A 28 -14.95 0.84 7.10
N LYS A 29 -14.97 0.34 5.86
CA LYS A 29 -14.04 -0.71 5.42
C LYS A 29 -12.58 -0.25 5.46
N LEU A 30 -12.32 1.01 5.08
CA LEU A 30 -10.99 1.59 5.19
C LEU A 30 -10.54 1.62 6.65
N ARG A 31 -11.40 2.05 7.57
CA ARG A 31 -11.12 2.07 9.00
C ARG A 31 -10.80 0.67 9.54
N GLU A 32 -11.60 -0.33 9.17
CA GLU A 32 -11.38 -1.73 9.55
C GLU A 32 -10.02 -2.24 9.06
N LEU A 33 -9.70 -2.04 7.78
CA LEU A 33 -8.41 -2.46 7.21
C LEU A 33 -7.22 -1.78 7.91
N VAL A 34 -7.33 -0.48 8.20
CA VAL A 34 -6.27 0.26 8.91
C VAL A 34 -6.11 -0.24 10.34
N ILE A 35 -7.20 -0.55 11.04
CA ILE A 35 -7.15 -1.15 12.40
C ILE A 35 -6.47 -2.52 12.35
N ASP A 36 -6.86 -3.39 11.41
CA ASP A 36 -6.26 -4.71 11.23
C ASP A 36 -4.75 -4.63 10.97
N MET A 37 -4.29 -3.65 10.17
CA MET A 37 -2.87 -3.39 9.95
C MET A 37 -2.15 -2.96 11.24
N HIS A 38 -2.77 -2.08 12.05
CA HIS A 38 -2.19 -1.65 13.32
C HIS A 38 -2.08 -2.81 14.32
N GLU A 39 -3.12 -3.63 14.43
CA GLU A 39 -3.10 -4.80 15.32
C GLU A 39 -2.02 -5.81 14.90
N LYS A 40 -1.84 -6.04 13.59
CA LYS A 40 -0.72 -6.86 13.10
C LYS A 40 0.62 -6.27 13.50
N VAL A 41 0.85 -4.99 13.25
CA VAL A 41 2.10 -4.31 13.60
C VAL A 41 2.36 -4.37 15.11
N ARG A 42 1.33 -4.13 15.94
CA ARG A 42 1.41 -4.22 17.40
C ARG A 42 1.76 -5.64 17.88
N SER A 43 1.21 -6.67 17.23
CA SER A 43 1.46 -8.08 17.58
C SER A 43 2.91 -8.52 17.35
N LEU A 44 3.66 -7.81 16.51
CA LEU A 44 5.05 -8.14 16.18
C LEU A 44 6.07 -7.60 17.19
N ASN A 45 5.63 -7.02 18.32
CA ASN A 45 6.49 -6.54 19.43
C ASN A 45 7.68 -5.65 19.01
N MET A 46 7.55 -4.93 17.89
CA MET A 46 8.63 -4.14 17.30
C MET A 46 8.22 -2.69 17.01
N THR A 47 9.23 -1.82 16.84
CA THR A 47 9.11 -0.39 16.51
C THR A 47 8.61 -0.10 15.09
N LEU A 48 7.97 -1.09 14.45
CA LEU A 48 7.36 -0.91 13.13
C LEU A 48 6.25 0.15 13.23
N THR A 49 6.26 1.07 12.28
CA THR A 49 5.31 2.18 12.23
C THR A 49 4.66 2.20 10.86
N LEU A 50 3.32 2.32 10.85
CA LEU A 50 2.57 2.54 9.62
C LEU A 50 2.66 4.00 9.20
N HIS A 51 2.87 4.23 7.91
CA HIS A 51 3.07 5.54 7.33
C HIS A 51 2.37 5.66 5.98
N GLY A 52 1.89 6.87 5.67
CA GLY A 52 1.34 7.22 4.38
C GLY A 52 2.38 7.93 3.52
N PHE A 53 2.68 7.36 2.36
CA PHE A 53 3.62 7.91 1.39
C PHE A 53 2.86 8.48 0.19
N ALA A 54 3.27 9.65 -0.30
CA ALA A 54 2.75 10.18 -1.55
C ALA A 54 3.29 9.35 -2.72
N LEU A 55 2.40 8.88 -3.59
CA LEU A 55 2.78 8.31 -4.88
C LEU A 55 2.88 9.46 -5.88
N LEU A 56 4.05 9.62 -6.51
CA LEU A 56 4.32 10.71 -7.44
C LEU A 56 4.51 10.17 -8.86
N ASP A 57 4.03 10.91 -9.86
CA ASP A 57 4.35 10.65 -11.26
C ASP A 57 5.75 11.15 -11.66
N ASP A 58 6.10 10.97 -12.94
CA ASP A 58 7.37 11.38 -13.53
C ASP A 58 7.61 12.90 -13.52
N LYS A 59 6.58 13.70 -13.21
CA LYS A 59 6.62 15.16 -13.08
C LYS A 59 6.55 15.62 -11.62
N GLY A 60 6.56 14.68 -10.68
CA GLY A 60 6.47 14.96 -9.24
C GLY A 60 5.06 15.33 -8.77
N LYS A 61 4.02 15.15 -9.61
CA LYS A 61 2.64 15.36 -9.20
C LYS A 61 2.19 14.17 -8.36
N GLN A 62 1.52 14.45 -7.24
CA GLN A 62 0.91 13.39 -6.45
C GLN A 62 -0.28 12.77 -7.19
N ILE A 63 -0.24 11.45 -7.34
CA ILE A 63 -1.25 10.65 -8.04
C ILE A 63 -1.95 9.66 -7.10
N GLY A 64 -1.48 9.53 -5.86
CA GLY A 64 -2.06 8.61 -4.89
C GLY A 64 -1.38 8.62 -3.52
N ILE A 65 -1.76 7.64 -2.71
CA ILE A 65 -1.22 7.37 -1.38
C ILE A 65 -0.90 5.89 -1.29
N TRP A 66 0.26 5.57 -0.74
CA TRP A 66 0.69 4.25 -0.35
C TRP A 66 0.74 4.17 1.18
N TYR A 67 -0.05 3.29 1.78
CA TYR A 67 -0.12 3.15 3.23
C TYR A 67 0.44 1.79 3.66
N SER A 68 1.57 1.79 4.37
CA SER A 68 2.32 0.59 4.77
C SER A 68 3.28 0.84 5.92
N ILE A 69 4.03 -0.19 6.35
CA ILE A 69 5.25 0.01 7.14
C ILE A 69 6.35 0.69 6.29
N LEU A 70 7.32 1.33 6.94
CA LEU A 70 8.43 2.03 6.28
C LEU A 70 9.27 1.13 5.35
N GLU A 71 9.42 -0.13 5.72
CA GLU A 71 10.28 -1.10 5.01
C GLU A 71 9.57 -1.81 3.85
N ALA A 72 8.26 -1.57 3.67
CA ALA A 72 7.49 -2.10 2.55
C ALA A 72 7.74 -1.22 1.31
N THR A 73 8.86 -1.48 0.65
CA THR A 73 9.27 -0.76 -0.56
C THR A 73 8.48 -1.20 -1.79
N THR A 74 8.39 -0.29 -2.77
CA THR A 74 7.72 -0.51 -4.05
C THR A 74 8.47 0.18 -5.18
N SER A 75 8.07 -0.09 -6.41
CA SER A 75 8.48 0.65 -7.61
C SER A 75 7.24 1.07 -8.36
N LEU A 76 7.28 2.29 -8.90
CA LEU A 76 6.19 2.90 -9.63
C LEU A 76 6.68 3.34 -11.02
N TRP A 77 5.91 3.04 -12.06
CA TRP A 77 6.17 3.50 -13.42
C TRP A 77 4.90 4.03 -14.09
N MET A 78 5.07 5.12 -14.84
CA MET A 78 4.02 5.69 -15.66
C MET A 78 4.03 5.06 -17.06
N LYS A 79 2.84 4.70 -17.57
CA LYS A 79 2.61 4.39 -18.98
C LYS A 79 1.97 5.60 -19.68
N ASN A 80 1.97 5.58 -21.02
CA ASN A 80 1.58 6.71 -21.87
C ASN A 80 0.09 7.13 -21.77
N ASP A 81 -0.74 6.40 -21.03
CA ASP A 81 -2.20 6.50 -21.00
C ASP A 81 -2.78 6.75 -19.59
N HIS A 82 -1.99 7.34 -18.68
CA HIS A 82 -2.31 7.45 -17.24
C HIS A 82 -2.49 6.08 -16.55
N THR A 83 -2.07 4.99 -17.20
CA THR A 83 -1.91 3.71 -16.52
C THR A 83 -0.63 3.75 -15.71
N VAL A 84 -0.71 3.28 -14.47
CA VAL A 84 0.36 3.24 -13.49
C VAL A 84 0.61 1.78 -13.13
N ILE A 85 1.88 1.40 -13.16
CA ILE A 85 2.33 0.13 -12.62
C ILE A 85 2.86 0.39 -11.23
N ILE A 86 2.36 -0.32 -10.24
CA ILE A 86 2.88 -0.27 -8.87
C ILE A 86 3.14 -1.70 -8.43
N ILE A 87 4.38 -2.01 -8.04
CA ILE A 87 4.74 -3.37 -7.61
C ILE A 87 4.30 -3.59 -6.17
N THR A 88 3.62 -4.71 -5.90
CA THR A 88 3.29 -5.11 -4.53
C THR A 88 4.57 -5.44 -3.76
N PRO A 89 4.66 -5.15 -2.44
CA PRO A 89 5.80 -5.61 -1.68
C PRO A 89 5.78 -7.14 -1.59
N GLY A 90 6.93 -7.74 -1.28
CA GLY A 90 7.05 -9.20 -1.17
C GLY A 90 6.06 -9.79 -0.15
N ILE A 91 5.59 -11.02 -0.41
CA ILE A 91 4.69 -11.75 0.52
C ILE A 91 5.32 -11.94 1.92
N ASN A 92 6.64 -11.83 2.00
CA ASN A 92 7.44 -11.89 3.22
C ASN A 92 7.63 -10.52 3.93
N THR A 93 6.81 -9.53 3.62
CA THR A 93 6.87 -8.17 4.22
C THR A 93 7.00 -8.24 5.74
N TYR A 94 6.17 -9.06 6.42
CA TYR A 94 6.20 -9.21 7.88
C TYR A 94 7.01 -10.40 8.39
N LEU A 95 7.28 -11.40 7.55
CA LEU A 95 7.92 -12.68 7.93
C LEU A 95 9.26 -12.51 8.66
N ARG A 96 10.05 -11.50 8.30
CA ARG A 96 11.34 -11.21 8.95
C ARG A 96 11.22 -10.74 10.41
N TYR A 97 10.01 -10.41 10.84
CA TYR A 97 9.68 -9.90 12.16
C TYR A 97 8.89 -10.93 12.99
N GLU A 98 8.52 -12.07 12.41
CA GLU A 98 7.83 -13.12 13.14
C GLU A 98 8.85 -13.99 13.90
N GLY A 99 8.62 -14.23 15.20
CA GLY A 99 9.47 -15.10 16.02
C GLY A 99 10.75 -14.47 16.57
N ARG A 100 10.85 -13.13 16.58
CA ARG A 100 11.91 -12.40 17.30
C ARG A 100 11.49 -11.99 18.70
#